data_AF-A0A2N2ZEJ3-F1
#
_entry.id   AF-A0A2N2ZEJ3-F1
#
_cell.length_a   1.000
_cell.length_b   1.000
_cell.length_c   1.000
_cell.angle_alpha   90.00
_cell.angle_beta   90.00
_cell.angle_gamma   90.00
#
_symmetry.space_group_name_H-M   'P 1'
#
loop_
_entity.id
_entity.type
_entity.pdbx_description
1 polymer ?
#
loop_
_entity_poly.entity_id
_entity_poly.type
_entity_poly.pdbx_seq_one_letter_code
_entity_poly.pdbx_strand_id
1 'polypeptide(L)'
;MRGSFKYNREFLFESGEKLDELEIVYHHTGNYSPEKRVIWICHALTANSNPEEWWDGLVGPGKLFDTQRYYIICANMIGSCYGSSGPATAGPAGAPYMLSFPQVTVRDIVNAHNLLRQELGIETIDLITGGSIGGFQALEWSIMYPDIIKNLLVIACNARVSPWGTAFNESQRMALFADSTFAQQKSIRGGEAGLRAARSVALISYRSFEGYGITQQEDSDDTLFAAKAGSYQQYQGKKLSDRFDAYSYYTLTRSVDSHNCGRGRGGVEEALGKIRANTIVAGIDNDTLFPLEEQKFLHKNIKNSKFELLESKWGHDGFLLEWEQTAEIVKRHINFIN
;
A
#
# COMPACT_ATOMS: atom_id res chain seq x y z
N MET A 1 1.44 11.72 -15.79
CA MET A 1 0.74 13.01 -15.52
C MET A 1 0.01 12.91 -14.20
N ARG A 2 -0.08 14.01 -13.44
CA ARG A 2 -0.83 14.08 -12.18
C ARG A 2 -2.22 14.64 -12.44
N GLY A 3 -3.25 13.95 -11.96
CA GLY A 3 -4.65 14.38 -11.99
C GLY A 3 -5.22 14.48 -10.57
N SER A 4 -6.39 15.11 -10.47
CA SER A 4 -7.22 15.13 -9.26
C SER A 4 -8.69 15.01 -9.63
N PHE A 5 -9.43 14.21 -8.87
CA PHE A 5 -10.86 14.03 -8.98
C PHE A 5 -11.53 14.47 -7.69
N LYS A 6 -12.55 15.34 -7.81
CA LYS A 6 -13.36 15.79 -6.68
C LYS A 6 -14.76 15.18 -6.76
N TYR A 7 -15.07 14.36 -5.77
CA TYR A 7 -16.41 13.83 -5.55
C TYR A 7 -17.18 14.81 -4.66
N ASN A 8 -18.00 15.66 -5.28
CA ASN A 8 -18.75 16.74 -4.62
C ASN A 8 -20.07 16.23 -3.99
N ARG A 9 -20.02 15.07 -3.35
CA ARG A 9 -21.14 14.45 -2.64
C ARG A 9 -20.60 13.78 -1.38
N GLU A 10 -21.48 13.59 -0.41
CA GLU A 10 -21.17 12.91 0.84
C GLU A 10 -20.58 11.51 0.58
N PHE A 11 -19.37 11.28 1.06
CA PHE A 11 -18.72 9.97 1.07
C PHE A 11 -18.91 9.35 2.45
N LEU A 12 -19.62 8.23 2.50
CA LEU A 12 -19.90 7.47 3.72
C LEU A 12 -18.84 6.39 3.91
N PHE A 13 -18.14 6.43 5.04
CA PHE A 13 -17.13 5.44 5.43
C PHE A 13 -17.80 4.20 6.04
N GLU A 14 -17.11 3.05 6.00
CA GLU A 14 -17.58 1.81 6.64
C GLU A 14 -17.73 1.96 8.16
N SER A 15 -17.04 2.93 8.78
CA SER A 15 -17.21 3.27 10.20
C SER A 15 -18.54 3.97 10.52
N GLY A 16 -19.28 4.44 9.50
CA GLY A 16 -20.47 5.27 9.64
C GLY A 16 -20.17 6.78 9.73
N GLU A 17 -18.90 7.16 9.77
CA GLU A 17 -18.47 8.56 9.61
C GLU A 17 -18.61 9.01 8.16
N LYS A 18 -18.51 10.33 7.93
CA LYS A 18 -18.74 10.92 6.61
C LYS A 18 -17.81 12.09 6.30
N LEU A 19 -17.64 12.35 5.01
CA LEU A 19 -16.94 13.52 4.50
C LEU A 19 -17.78 14.15 3.37
N ASP A 20 -18.06 15.44 3.45
CA ASP A 20 -18.97 16.12 2.52
C ASP A 20 -18.44 16.15 1.07
N GLU A 21 -17.13 16.26 0.92
CA GLU A 21 -16.44 16.24 -0.38
C GLU A 21 -15.15 15.41 -0.27
N LEU A 22 -14.90 14.56 -1.27
CA LEU A 22 -13.71 13.72 -1.33
C LEU A 22 -12.83 14.12 -2.51
N GLU A 23 -11.54 14.34 -2.28
CA GLU A 23 -10.55 14.55 -3.33
C GLU A 23 -9.63 13.33 -3.46
N ILE A 24 -9.40 12.90 -4.70
CA ILE A 24 -8.54 11.77 -5.02
C ILE A 24 -7.48 12.23 -6.01
N VAL A 25 -6.23 12.27 -5.56
CA VAL A 25 -5.07 12.53 -6.42
C VAL A 25 -4.60 11.23 -7.05
N TYR A 26 -4.24 11.26 -8.32
CA TYR A 26 -3.75 10.08 -9.03
C TYR A 26 -2.68 10.46 -10.07
N HIS A 27 -1.84 9.51 -10.46
CA HIS A 27 -1.02 9.63 -11.67
C HIS A 27 -1.44 8.61 -12.71
N HIS A 28 -1.34 9.01 -13.96
CA HIS A 28 -1.69 8.19 -15.11
C HIS A 28 -0.89 8.58 -16.38
N THR A 29 -0.90 7.73 -17.41
CA THR A 29 -0.01 7.86 -18.59
C THR A 29 -0.57 8.67 -19.75
N GLY A 30 -1.80 9.18 -19.66
CA GLY A 30 -2.47 9.80 -20.82
C GLY A 30 -3.96 10.02 -20.58
N ASN A 31 -4.70 10.49 -21.57
CA ASN A 31 -6.14 10.32 -21.54
C ASN A 31 -6.48 8.84 -21.79
N TYR A 32 -7.42 8.29 -21.04
CA TYR A 32 -7.87 6.92 -21.24
C TYR A 32 -8.59 6.79 -22.58
N SER A 33 -8.37 5.66 -23.25
CA SER A 33 -9.16 5.24 -24.41
C SER A 33 -9.48 3.74 -24.29
N PRO A 34 -10.65 3.28 -24.77
CA PRO A 34 -11.05 1.86 -24.64
C PRO A 34 -10.09 0.84 -25.28
N GLU A 35 -9.27 1.27 -26.23
CA GLU A 35 -8.30 0.42 -26.93
C GLU A 35 -7.03 0.16 -26.09
N LYS A 36 -6.75 1.01 -25.10
CA LYS A 36 -5.58 0.87 -24.22
C LYS A 36 -5.87 -0.15 -23.13
N ARG A 37 -4.92 -1.06 -22.91
CA ARG A 37 -4.95 -1.95 -21.74
C ARG A 37 -4.71 -1.15 -20.47
N VAL A 38 -5.54 -1.39 -19.46
CA VAL A 38 -5.49 -0.68 -18.18
C VAL A 38 -4.71 -1.50 -17.16
N ILE A 39 -3.67 -0.89 -16.60
CA ILE A 39 -2.92 -1.42 -15.46
C ILE A 39 -3.16 -0.49 -14.27
N TRP A 40 -3.88 -0.97 -13.26
CA TRP A 40 -4.09 -0.24 -12.01
C TRP A 40 -3.09 -0.70 -10.96
N ILE A 41 -2.26 0.24 -10.48
CA ILE A 41 -1.26 -0.02 -9.45
C ILE A 41 -1.75 0.54 -8.11
N CYS A 42 -1.80 -0.31 -7.09
CA CYS A 42 -2.15 0.04 -5.72
C CYS A 42 -0.86 0.21 -4.90
N HIS A 43 -0.64 1.41 -4.37
CA HIS A 43 0.60 1.72 -3.64
C HIS A 43 0.57 1.25 -2.18
N ALA A 44 1.75 1.01 -1.61
CA ALA A 44 1.93 0.59 -0.21
C ALA A 44 1.87 1.79 0.79
N LEU A 45 2.07 1.52 2.08
CA LEU A 45 1.76 2.42 3.22
C LEU A 45 2.33 3.84 3.08
N THR A 46 3.60 3.96 2.72
CA THR A 46 4.31 5.25 2.64
C THR A 46 4.74 5.60 1.22
N ALA A 47 4.14 4.96 0.22
CA ALA A 47 4.29 5.30 -1.19
C ALA A 47 3.23 6.34 -1.60
N ASN A 48 3.23 6.74 -2.86
CA ASN A 48 2.33 7.76 -3.40
C ASN A 48 1.72 7.32 -4.74
N SER A 49 0.89 8.19 -5.34
CA SER A 49 0.26 7.91 -6.64
C SER A 49 1.21 7.83 -7.84
N ASN A 50 2.49 8.17 -7.70
CA ASN A 50 3.46 8.13 -8.80
C ASN A 50 4.34 6.86 -8.71
N PRO A 51 3.96 5.76 -9.36
CA PRO A 51 4.70 4.50 -9.27
C PRO A 51 6.09 4.55 -9.90
N GLU A 52 6.40 5.52 -10.77
CA GLU A 52 7.77 5.72 -11.28
C GLU A 52 8.75 6.18 -10.18
N GLU A 53 8.26 6.70 -9.05
CA GLU A 53 9.12 7.13 -7.93
C GLU A 53 9.48 6.01 -6.96
N TRP A 54 8.63 4.98 -6.85
CA TRP A 54 8.77 3.94 -5.82
C TRP A 54 8.78 2.52 -6.36
N TRP A 55 8.38 2.30 -7.61
CA TRP A 55 8.45 1.03 -8.32
C TRP A 55 9.17 1.17 -9.66
N ASP A 56 10.23 1.96 -9.67
CA ASP A 56 10.98 2.31 -10.88
C ASP A 56 11.57 1.09 -11.59
N GLY A 57 11.90 -0.01 -10.91
CA GLY A 57 12.31 -1.25 -11.57
C GLY A 57 11.27 -1.82 -12.55
N LEU A 58 9.97 -1.62 -12.28
CA LEU A 58 8.87 -2.16 -13.08
C LEU A 58 8.15 -1.12 -13.95
N VAL A 59 8.11 0.15 -13.52
CA VAL A 59 7.24 1.18 -14.12
C VAL A 59 8.06 2.30 -14.76
N GLY A 60 7.74 2.60 -16.00
CA GLY A 60 8.36 3.68 -16.78
C GLY A 60 8.51 3.32 -18.26
N PRO A 61 9.06 4.23 -19.09
CA PRO A 61 9.21 3.99 -20.53
C PRO A 61 10.05 2.74 -20.83
N GLY A 62 9.50 1.82 -21.62
CA GLY A 62 10.18 0.57 -22.03
C GLY A 62 10.36 -0.49 -20.92
N LYS A 63 9.78 -0.28 -19.73
CA LYS A 63 9.81 -1.26 -18.63
C LYS A 63 8.63 -2.23 -18.71
N LEU A 64 8.52 -3.16 -17.76
CA LEU A 64 7.43 -4.15 -17.73
C LEU A 64 6.05 -3.48 -17.81
N PHE A 65 5.82 -2.51 -16.93
CA PHE A 65 4.67 -1.62 -16.96
C PHE A 65 5.08 -0.36 -17.73
N ASP A 66 5.10 -0.52 -19.06
CA ASP A 66 5.51 0.53 -19.99
C ASP A 66 4.49 1.67 -20.09
N THR A 67 4.90 2.86 -19.65
CA THR A 67 4.07 4.06 -19.65
C THR A 67 3.75 4.60 -21.05
N GLN A 68 4.44 4.13 -22.09
CA GLN A 68 4.15 4.49 -23.49
C GLN A 68 3.15 3.51 -24.13
N ARG A 69 3.08 2.26 -23.66
CA ARG A 69 2.24 1.21 -24.23
C ARG A 69 0.88 1.13 -23.55
N TYR A 70 0.86 1.12 -22.22
CA TYR A 70 -0.33 0.85 -21.41
C TYR A 70 -0.93 2.14 -20.82
N TYR A 71 -2.23 2.07 -20.53
CA TYR A 71 -2.84 3.05 -19.63
C TYR A 71 -2.55 2.63 -18.19
N ILE A 72 -1.51 3.20 -17.60
CA ILE A 72 -1.16 2.93 -16.21
C ILE A 72 -1.81 4.00 -15.35
N ILE A 73 -2.42 3.59 -14.25
CA ILE A 73 -3.01 4.49 -13.26
C ILE A 73 -2.67 4.03 -11.85
N CYS A 74 -2.36 4.98 -10.98
CA CYS A 74 -2.20 4.75 -9.55
C CYS A 74 -2.84 5.92 -8.80
N ALA A 75 -3.84 5.62 -7.98
CA ALA A 75 -4.54 6.60 -7.17
C ALA A 75 -3.98 6.61 -5.75
N ASN A 76 -3.74 7.80 -5.22
CA ASN A 76 -3.27 7.97 -3.86
C ASN A 76 -4.43 7.63 -2.89
N MET A 77 -4.14 6.80 -1.89
CA MET A 77 -5.15 6.38 -0.89
C MET A 77 -5.74 7.60 -0.17
N ILE A 78 -7.04 7.54 0.13
CA ILE A 78 -7.64 8.46 1.10
C ILE A 78 -7.02 8.20 2.47
N GLY A 79 -6.81 9.25 3.27
CA GLY A 79 -6.02 9.21 4.50
C GLY A 79 -4.51 9.45 4.33
N SER A 80 -3.99 9.41 3.08
CA SER A 80 -2.59 9.71 2.76
C SER A 80 -2.30 11.21 2.72
N CYS A 81 -1.05 11.59 2.93
CA CYS A 81 -0.56 12.97 2.87
C CYS A 81 -0.16 13.45 1.47
N TYR A 82 -0.29 12.58 0.45
CA TYR A 82 0.10 12.88 -0.94
C TYR A 82 -1.03 13.49 -1.80
N GLY A 83 -1.92 14.25 -1.16
CA GLY A 83 -2.87 15.16 -1.81
C GLY A 83 -4.31 14.67 -1.91
N SER A 84 -4.58 13.35 -1.82
CA SER A 84 -5.97 12.88 -1.62
C SER A 84 -6.49 13.32 -0.26
N SER A 85 -7.81 13.36 -0.07
CA SER A 85 -8.41 13.72 1.21
C SER A 85 -7.85 12.87 2.34
N GLY A 86 -7.36 13.53 3.39
CA GLY A 86 -6.71 12.92 4.53
C GLY A 86 -6.66 13.88 5.72
N PRO A 87 -5.91 13.55 6.79
CA PRO A 87 -5.80 14.37 7.98
C PRO A 87 -5.36 15.82 7.76
N ALA A 88 -4.59 16.09 6.69
CA ALA A 88 -4.17 17.44 6.32
C ALA A 88 -5.25 18.25 5.56
N THR A 89 -6.34 17.61 5.13
CA THR A 89 -7.46 18.28 4.43
C THR A 89 -8.14 19.26 5.37
N ALA A 90 -8.42 20.46 4.87
CA ALA A 90 -9.18 21.46 5.62
C ALA A 90 -10.61 20.96 5.86
N GLY A 91 -11.04 20.94 7.12
CA GLY A 91 -12.41 20.67 7.51
C GLY A 91 -13.33 21.88 7.34
N PRO A 92 -14.61 21.78 7.71
CA PRO A 92 -15.61 22.85 7.51
C PRO A 92 -15.24 24.18 8.21
N ALA A 93 -14.52 24.11 9.32
CA ALA A 93 -14.03 25.29 10.05
C ALA A 93 -12.71 25.86 9.49
N GLY A 94 -12.18 25.32 8.38
CA GLY A 94 -10.93 25.72 7.74
C GLY A 94 -9.65 25.13 8.35
N ALA A 95 -9.71 24.57 9.56
CA ALA A 95 -8.60 23.86 10.18
C ALA A 95 -8.49 22.41 9.65
N PRO A 96 -7.28 21.81 9.58
CA PRO A 96 -7.11 20.43 9.14
C PRO A 96 -7.75 19.44 10.13
N TYR A 97 -8.20 18.29 9.63
CA TYR A 97 -8.86 17.26 10.45
C TYR A 97 -7.93 16.64 11.51
N MET A 98 -6.65 16.41 11.20
CA MET A 98 -5.70 15.71 12.08
C MET A 98 -6.29 14.39 12.63
N LEU A 99 -6.37 14.19 13.96
CA LEU A 99 -6.94 12.97 14.56
C LEU A 99 -8.46 12.84 14.43
N SER A 100 -9.15 13.91 14.00
CA SER A 100 -10.60 13.89 13.75
C SER A 100 -10.97 13.46 12.31
N PHE A 101 -9.98 13.12 11.48
CA PHE A 101 -10.27 12.58 10.15
C PHE A 101 -11.02 11.24 10.28
N PRO A 102 -12.02 10.96 9.43
CA PRO A 102 -12.79 9.73 9.50
C PRO A 102 -11.94 8.46 9.54
N GLN A 103 -12.41 7.44 10.25
CA GLN A 103 -11.75 6.14 10.28
C GLN A 103 -11.85 5.44 8.92
N VAL A 104 -10.74 5.47 8.19
CA VAL A 104 -10.60 4.85 6.88
C VAL A 104 -10.42 3.34 7.00
N THR A 105 -11.21 2.55 6.27
CA THR A 105 -10.92 1.13 6.02
C THR A 105 -10.31 0.89 4.64
N VAL A 106 -9.76 -0.31 4.41
CA VAL A 106 -9.31 -0.72 3.07
C VAL A 106 -10.46 -0.65 2.05
N ARG A 107 -11.69 -0.96 2.47
CA ARG A 107 -12.87 -0.92 1.58
C ARG A 107 -13.27 0.50 1.22
N ASP A 108 -13.08 1.46 2.12
CA ASP A 108 -13.29 2.87 1.84
C ASP A 108 -12.30 3.37 0.78
N ILE A 109 -11.02 2.95 0.88
CA ILE A 109 -10.00 3.24 -0.14
C ILE A 109 -10.42 2.67 -1.50
N VAL A 110 -10.86 1.41 -1.54
CA VAL A 110 -11.32 0.76 -2.78
C VAL A 110 -12.57 1.44 -3.36
N ASN A 111 -13.54 1.83 -2.52
CA ASN A 111 -14.73 2.56 -2.97
C ASN A 111 -14.37 3.92 -3.56
N ALA A 112 -13.45 4.66 -2.93
CA ALA A 112 -12.92 5.91 -3.47
C ALA A 112 -12.25 5.69 -4.83
N HIS A 113 -11.37 4.70 -4.94
CA HIS A 113 -10.70 4.39 -6.21
C HIS A 113 -11.69 3.92 -7.29
N ASN A 114 -12.75 3.20 -6.93
CA ASN A 114 -13.80 2.81 -7.86
C ASN A 114 -14.64 4.01 -8.35
N LEU A 115 -14.88 5.02 -7.51
CA LEU A 115 -15.49 6.28 -7.95
C LEU A 115 -14.62 6.99 -9.00
N LEU A 116 -13.31 7.07 -8.76
CA LEU A 116 -12.36 7.61 -9.75
C LEU A 116 -12.38 6.79 -11.05
N ARG A 117 -12.39 5.46 -10.96
CA ARG A 117 -12.47 4.58 -12.15
C ARG A 117 -13.73 4.89 -12.98
N GLN A 118 -14.87 5.07 -12.32
CA GLN A 118 -16.14 5.41 -12.97
C GLN A 118 -16.08 6.78 -13.64
N GLU A 119 -15.52 7.78 -12.97
CA GLU A 119 -15.32 9.13 -13.54
C GLU A 119 -14.46 9.09 -14.81
N LEU A 120 -13.40 8.29 -14.80
CA LEU A 120 -12.51 8.14 -15.95
C LEU A 120 -13.09 7.29 -17.09
N GLY A 121 -14.29 6.73 -16.92
CA GLY A 121 -14.94 5.87 -17.91
C GLY A 121 -14.26 4.51 -18.10
N ILE A 122 -13.43 4.06 -17.14
CA ILE A 122 -12.69 2.79 -17.24
C ILE A 122 -13.63 1.64 -16.90
N GLU A 123 -14.15 0.93 -17.90
CA GLU A 123 -15.10 -0.16 -17.68
C GLU A 123 -14.44 -1.43 -17.13
N THR A 124 -13.23 -1.75 -17.60
CA THR A 124 -12.47 -2.93 -17.17
C THR A 124 -11.02 -2.59 -16.88
N ILE A 125 -10.44 -3.30 -15.90
CA ILE A 125 -9.04 -3.25 -15.52
C ILE A 125 -8.39 -4.55 -16.02
N ASP A 126 -7.46 -4.44 -16.97
CA ASP A 126 -6.79 -5.63 -17.54
C ASP A 126 -5.81 -6.25 -16.54
N LEU A 127 -5.15 -5.45 -15.70
CA LEU A 127 -4.35 -5.91 -14.58
C LEU A 127 -4.49 -4.95 -13.40
N ILE A 128 -4.86 -5.47 -12.23
CA ILE A 128 -4.69 -4.75 -10.96
C ILE A 128 -3.56 -5.39 -10.17
N THR A 129 -2.66 -4.58 -9.61
CA THR A 129 -1.49 -5.08 -8.89
C THR A 129 -1.14 -4.23 -7.68
N GLY A 130 -0.64 -4.87 -6.63
CA GLY A 130 -0.10 -4.18 -5.46
C GLY A 130 0.65 -5.12 -4.53
N GLY A 131 1.76 -4.63 -3.99
CA GLY A 131 2.50 -5.29 -2.92
C GLY A 131 2.07 -4.79 -1.54
N SER A 132 2.27 -5.57 -0.49
CA SER A 132 1.98 -5.15 0.89
C SER A 132 0.51 -4.74 1.03
N ILE A 133 0.25 -3.58 1.64
CA ILE A 133 -1.09 -3.02 1.76
C ILE A 133 -1.70 -2.59 0.40
N GLY A 134 -0.88 -2.44 -0.64
CA GLY A 134 -1.34 -2.34 -2.02
C GLY A 134 -2.05 -3.61 -2.46
N GLY A 135 -1.56 -4.76 -2.01
CA GLY A 135 -2.21 -6.07 -2.19
C GLY A 135 -3.57 -6.14 -1.50
N PHE A 136 -3.75 -5.48 -0.35
CA PHE A 136 -5.06 -5.42 0.32
C PHE A 136 -6.10 -4.69 -0.54
N GLN A 137 -5.72 -3.55 -1.13
CA GLN A 137 -6.57 -2.79 -2.03
C GLN A 137 -6.97 -3.64 -3.24
N ALA A 138 -5.99 -4.24 -3.93
CA ALA A 138 -6.21 -5.07 -5.10
C ALA A 138 -7.10 -6.29 -4.79
N LEU A 139 -6.90 -6.92 -3.63
CA LEU A 139 -7.67 -8.06 -3.16
C LEU A 139 -9.12 -7.66 -2.84
N GLU A 140 -9.33 -6.63 -2.03
CA GLU A 140 -10.67 -6.13 -1.69
C GLU A 140 -11.43 -5.68 -2.94
N TRP A 141 -10.77 -4.98 -3.87
CA TRP A 141 -11.38 -4.58 -5.14
C TRP A 141 -11.85 -5.77 -5.97
N SER A 142 -11.01 -6.81 -6.08
CA SER A 142 -11.32 -8.04 -6.81
C SER A 142 -12.47 -8.85 -6.21
N ILE A 143 -12.80 -8.62 -4.93
CA ILE A 143 -13.94 -9.25 -4.25
C ILE A 143 -15.20 -8.38 -4.37
N MET A 144 -15.05 -7.05 -4.25
CA MET A 144 -16.16 -6.10 -4.28
C MET A 144 -16.72 -5.89 -5.68
N TYR A 145 -15.85 -5.92 -6.69
CA TYR A 145 -16.20 -5.69 -8.09
C TYR A 145 -15.57 -6.80 -8.96
N PRO A 146 -15.99 -8.07 -8.82
CA PRO A 146 -15.30 -9.20 -9.41
C PRO A 146 -15.35 -9.22 -10.95
N ASP A 147 -16.31 -8.53 -11.56
CA ASP A 147 -16.54 -8.55 -13.01
C ASP A 147 -15.68 -7.57 -13.80
N ILE A 148 -15.05 -6.60 -13.13
CA ILE A 148 -14.31 -5.53 -13.82
C ILE A 148 -12.80 -5.79 -13.86
N ILE A 149 -12.28 -6.83 -13.20
CA ILE A 149 -10.85 -7.12 -13.10
C ILE A 149 -10.54 -8.42 -13.83
N LYS A 150 -9.67 -8.37 -14.84
CA LYS A 150 -9.29 -9.55 -15.64
C LYS A 150 -8.15 -10.33 -15.02
N ASN A 151 -7.10 -9.64 -14.56
CA ASN A 151 -5.95 -10.24 -13.92
C ASN A 151 -5.63 -9.52 -12.61
N LEU A 152 -5.23 -10.28 -11.61
CA LEU A 152 -4.86 -9.82 -10.27
C LEU A 152 -3.45 -10.30 -9.94
N LEU A 153 -2.56 -9.39 -9.57
CA LEU A 153 -1.26 -9.71 -8.97
C LEU A 153 -1.21 -9.14 -7.56
N VAL A 154 -1.05 -10.00 -6.56
CA VAL A 154 -0.82 -9.57 -5.17
C VAL A 154 0.52 -10.11 -4.69
N ILE A 155 1.30 -9.25 -4.03
CA ILE A 155 2.65 -9.58 -3.58
C ILE A 155 2.75 -9.31 -2.08
N ALA A 156 3.26 -10.27 -1.32
CA ALA A 156 3.61 -10.08 0.10
C ALA A 156 2.47 -9.44 0.92
N CYS A 157 1.26 -10.00 0.83
CA CYS A 157 0.10 -9.54 1.58
C CYS A 157 -0.70 -10.73 2.13
N ASN A 158 -1.79 -10.47 2.84
CA ASN A 158 -2.63 -11.50 3.44
C ASN A 158 -4.13 -11.19 3.24
N ALA A 159 -4.99 -12.14 3.62
CA ALA A 159 -6.43 -12.00 3.44
C ALA A 159 -7.10 -11.18 4.56
N ARG A 160 -6.44 -11.11 5.72
CA ARG A 160 -6.87 -10.41 6.93
C ARG A 160 -5.63 -10.06 7.73
N VAL A 161 -5.58 -8.87 8.33
CA VAL A 161 -4.47 -8.48 9.20
C VAL A 161 -4.26 -9.51 10.32
N SER A 162 -3.01 -9.91 10.55
CA SER A 162 -2.67 -10.88 11.58
C SER A 162 -2.55 -10.21 12.96
N PRO A 163 -2.67 -10.95 14.07
CA PRO A 163 -2.37 -10.41 15.39
C PRO A 163 -0.97 -9.80 15.49
N TRP A 164 0.02 -10.43 14.84
CA TRP A 164 1.37 -9.90 14.69
C TRP A 164 1.37 -8.52 14.03
N GLY A 165 0.70 -8.38 12.88
CA GLY A 165 0.56 -7.11 12.17
C GLY A 165 -0.10 -6.02 13.03
N THR A 166 -1.16 -6.37 13.76
CA THR A 166 -1.84 -5.39 14.64
C THR A 166 -0.97 -4.95 15.82
N ALA A 167 -0.22 -5.87 16.45
CA ALA A 167 0.70 -5.52 17.54
C ALA A 167 1.86 -4.64 17.05
N PHE A 168 2.37 -4.94 15.85
CA PHE A 168 3.39 -4.17 15.19
C PHE A 168 2.90 -2.75 14.82
N ASN A 169 1.70 -2.61 14.26
CA ASN A 169 1.11 -1.31 13.95
C ASN A 169 0.80 -0.50 15.22
N GLU A 170 0.32 -1.14 16.28
CA GLU A 170 0.06 -0.46 17.55
C GLU A 170 1.35 0.07 18.19
N SER A 171 2.43 -0.71 18.15
CA SER A 171 3.74 -0.26 18.66
C SER A 171 4.23 1.03 17.97
N GLN A 172 3.96 1.17 16.68
CA GLN A 172 4.26 2.39 15.93
C GLN A 172 3.37 3.55 16.36
N ARG A 173 2.06 3.33 16.56
CA ARG A 173 1.14 4.37 17.04
C ARG A 173 1.46 4.81 18.46
N MET A 174 1.87 3.90 19.34
CA MET A 174 2.37 4.23 20.67
C MET A 174 3.57 5.20 20.60
N ALA A 175 4.47 5.02 19.63
CA ALA A 175 5.58 5.95 19.41
C ALA A 175 5.09 7.35 18.98
N LEU A 176 4.01 7.44 18.19
CA LEU A 176 3.39 8.72 17.85
C LEU A 176 2.84 9.42 19.10
N PHE A 177 2.12 8.69 19.96
CA PHE A 177 1.55 9.26 21.20
C PHE A 177 2.60 9.59 22.27
N ALA A 178 3.77 8.95 22.23
CA ALA A 178 4.90 9.31 23.09
C ALA A 178 5.48 10.70 22.74
N ASP A 179 5.30 11.16 21.50
CA ASP A 179 5.58 12.54 21.12
C ASP A 179 4.41 13.45 21.52
N SER A 180 4.62 14.24 22.59
CA SER A 180 3.60 15.12 23.13
C SER A 180 3.01 16.11 22.12
N THR A 181 3.72 16.44 21.04
CA THR A 181 3.23 17.37 20.01
C THR A 181 2.14 16.75 19.14
N PHE A 182 2.05 15.41 19.07
CA PHE A 182 1.05 14.69 18.30
C PHE A 182 -0.36 14.86 18.90
N ALA A 183 -0.51 14.57 20.19
CA ALA A 183 -1.80 14.71 20.88
C ALA A 183 -2.24 16.18 21.03
N GLN A 184 -1.28 17.12 21.01
CA GLN A 184 -1.58 18.55 21.11
C GLN A 184 -2.24 19.14 19.86
N GLN A 185 -2.05 18.54 18.68
CA GLN A 185 -2.69 18.97 17.42
C GLN A 185 -2.52 20.47 17.07
N LYS A 186 -1.41 21.08 17.50
CA LYS A 186 -1.11 22.51 17.24
C LYS A 186 -0.64 22.78 15.82
N SER A 187 -0.19 21.75 15.12
CA SER A 187 0.36 21.81 13.76
C SER A 187 0.24 20.47 13.08
N ILE A 188 0.11 20.47 11.74
CA ILE A 188 0.16 19.25 10.93
C ILE A 188 1.52 18.53 11.01
N ARG A 189 2.57 19.24 11.47
CA ARG A 189 3.88 18.64 11.76
C ARG A 189 4.00 18.05 13.18
N GLY A 190 2.94 18.08 13.98
CA GLY A 190 2.93 17.42 15.29
C GLY A 190 3.20 15.93 15.16
N GLY A 191 3.94 15.36 16.10
CA GLY A 191 4.31 13.94 16.12
C GLY A 191 5.52 13.57 15.25
N GLU A 192 6.31 14.55 14.77
CA GLU A 192 7.44 14.27 13.88
C GLU A 192 8.50 13.36 14.53
N ALA A 193 8.84 13.56 15.81
CA ALA A 193 9.80 12.71 16.50
C ALA A 193 9.22 11.30 16.72
N GLY A 194 7.93 11.24 17.07
CA GLY A 194 7.19 9.98 17.16
C GLY A 194 7.17 9.22 15.83
N LEU A 195 6.99 9.92 14.70
CA LEU A 195 7.00 9.32 13.36
C LEU A 195 8.37 8.75 12.99
N ARG A 196 9.46 9.42 13.38
CA ARG A 196 10.82 8.88 13.18
C ARG A 196 11.00 7.56 13.94
N ALA A 197 10.53 7.49 15.19
CA ALA A 197 10.58 6.27 15.99
C ALA A 197 9.67 5.18 15.41
N ALA A 198 8.44 5.51 15.02
CA ALA A 198 7.50 4.61 14.34
C ALA A 198 8.13 4.02 13.06
N ARG A 199 8.77 4.85 12.22
CA ARG A 199 9.48 4.37 11.03
C ARG A 199 10.64 3.44 11.38
N SER A 200 11.37 3.71 12.46
CA SER A 200 12.45 2.82 12.89
C SER A 200 11.92 1.43 13.28
N VAL A 201 10.83 1.38 14.05
CA VAL A 201 10.11 0.13 14.34
C VAL A 201 9.71 -0.55 13.03
N ALA A 202 9.17 0.23 12.08
CA ALA A 202 8.66 -0.32 10.84
C ALA A 202 9.73 -1.01 9.99
N LEU A 203 10.90 -0.39 9.88
CA LEU A 203 12.04 -0.91 9.08
C LEU A 203 12.54 -2.27 9.54
N ILE A 204 12.41 -2.58 10.84
CA ILE A 204 12.82 -3.88 11.38
C ILE A 204 11.96 -5.00 10.79
N SER A 205 10.66 -4.75 10.57
CA SER A 205 9.78 -5.72 9.90
C SER A 205 9.91 -5.73 8.38
N TYR A 206 10.35 -4.62 7.79
CA TYR A 206 10.43 -4.49 6.33
C TYR A 206 11.69 -5.14 5.77
N ARG A 207 12.74 -5.21 6.59
CA ARG A 207 14.02 -5.84 6.26
C ARG A 207 14.07 -7.26 6.82
N SER A 208 15.20 -7.92 6.59
CA SER A 208 15.53 -9.20 7.18
C SER A 208 16.79 -9.09 8.04
N PHE A 209 17.01 -10.09 8.90
CA PHE A 209 18.27 -10.22 9.64
C PHE A 209 19.48 -10.27 8.70
N GLU A 210 19.38 -11.04 7.60
CA GLU A 210 20.46 -11.16 6.61
C GLU A 210 20.74 -9.81 5.90
N GLY A 211 19.70 -9.07 5.51
CA GLY A 211 19.85 -7.79 4.83
C GLY A 211 20.53 -6.72 5.69
N TYR A 212 20.26 -6.71 7.00
CA TYR A 212 21.00 -5.88 7.95
C TYR A 212 22.47 -6.33 8.06
N GLY A 213 22.71 -7.65 8.11
CA GLY A 213 24.06 -8.21 8.08
C GLY A 213 24.85 -7.78 6.83
N ILE A 214 24.22 -7.72 5.67
CA ILE A 214 24.92 -7.34 4.42
C ILE A 214 25.28 -5.85 4.39
N THR A 215 24.38 -4.98 4.86
CA THR A 215 24.49 -3.53 4.58
C THR A 215 24.90 -2.68 5.77
N GLN A 216 24.73 -3.18 7.00
CA GLN A 216 24.92 -2.41 8.22
C GLN A 216 25.95 -3.05 9.18
N GLN A 217 26.80 -3.96 8.68
CA GLN A 217 27.94 -4.49 9.41
C GLN A 217 28.98 -3.42 9.70
N GLU A 218 29.53 -3.44 10.91
CA GLU A 218 30.65 -2.59 11.31
C GLU A 218 31.92 -2.92 10.48
N ASP A 219 32.82 -1.94 10.33
CA ASP A 219 34.03 -2.13 9.49
C ASP A 219 35.09 -3.03 10.16
N SER A 220 34.96 -3.26 11.47
CA SER A 220 35.92 -4.01 12.28
C SER A 220 35.21 -4.91 13.29
N ASP A 221 35.71 -6.14 13.43
CA ASP A 221 35.24 -7.10 14.43
C ASP A 221 35.54 -6.63 15.88
N ASP A 222 36.51 -5.74 16.07
CA ASP A 222 36.89 -5.17 17.39
C ASP A 222 36.09 -3.91 17.75
N THR A 223 34.97 -3.64 17.06
CA THR A 223 34.14 -2.46 17.30
C THR A 223 33.53 -2.48 18.71
N LEU A 224 33.94 -1.52 19.56
CA LEU A 224 33.46 -1.43 20.95
C LEU A 224 31.97 -1.07 21.08
N PHE A 225 31.47 -0.17 20.22
CA PHE A 225 30.06 0.24 20.17
C PHE A 225 29.56 0.24 18.73
N ALA A 226 28.66 -0.67 18.39
CA ALA A 226 28.01 -0.69 17.09
C ALA A 226 27.14 0.55 16.88
N ALA A 227 27.22 1.16 15.70
CA ALA A 227 26.57 2.43 15.39
C ALA A 227 25.95 2.50 13.99
N LYS A 228 26.39 1.68 13.03
CA LYS A 228 25.91 1.75 11.64
C LYS A 228 24.42 1.47 11.53
N ALA A 229 23.95 0.34 12.06
CA ALA A 229 22.53 0.02 12.04
C ALA A 229 21.67 1.09 12.76
N GLY A 230 22.16 1.64 13.88
CA GLY A 230 21.49 2.71 14.62
C GLY A 230 21.41 4.03 13.83
N SER A 231 22.50 4.45 13.21
CA SER A 231 22.54 5.66 12.36
C SER A 231 21.67 5.51 11.11
N TYR A 232 21.64 4.32 10.50
CA TYR A 232 20.72 3.99 9.41
C TYR A 232 19.26 4.15 9.82
N GLN A 233 18.87 3.64 11.00
CA GLN A 233 17.52 3.79 11.53
C GLN A 233 17.13 5.26 11.71
N GLN A 234 18.01 6.06 12.31
CA GLN A 234 17.80 7.50 12.50
C GLN A 234 17.65 8.24 11.17
N TYR A 235 18.53 7.94 10.20
CA TYR A 235 18.49 8.52 8.87
C TYR A 235 17.18 8.19 8.13
N GLN A 236 16.77 6.92 8.12
CA GLN A 236 15.53 6.51 7.45
C GLN A 236 14.28 7.08 8.13
N GLY A 237 14.30 7.19 9.46
CA GLY A 237 13.25 7.87 10.22
C GLY A 237 13.11 9.32 9.79
N LYS A 238 14.22 10.07 9.77
CA LYS A 238 14.24 11.46 9.29
C LYS A 238 13.78 11.57 7.83
N LYS A 239 14.28 10.70 6.96
CA LYS A 239 13.91 10.67 5.54
C LYS A 239 12.41 10.50 5.32
N LEU A 240 11.73 9.69 6.15
CA LEU A 240 10.27 9.61 6.09
C LEU A 240 9.62 10.89 6.62
N SER A 241 10.03 11.36 7.81
CA SER A 241 9.39 12.50 8.47
C SER A 241 9.50 13.81 7.68
N ASP A 242 10.49 13.93 6.80
CA ASP A 242 10.64 15.06 5.89
C ASP A 242 9.57 15.09 4.77
N ARG A 243 8.92 13.96 4.48
CA ARG A 243 7.98 13.82 3.34
C ARG A 243 6.62 13.19 3.68
N PHE A 244 6.37 12.88 4.94
CA PHE A 244 5.16 12.19 5.41
C PHE A 244 4.75 12.74 6.77
N ASP A 245 3.45 12.91 7.03
CA ASP A 245 2.96 13.40 8.32
C ASP A 245 2.46 12.27 9.24
N ALA A 246 2.55 12.52 10.55
CA ALA A 246 2.23 11.53 11.58
C ALA A 246 0.73 11.18 11.61
N TYR A 247 -0.16 12.11 11.25
CA TYR A 247 -1.60 11.87 11.30
C TYR A 247 -2.06 10.97 10.16
N SER A 248 -1.51 11.16 8.95
CA SER A 248 -1.68 10.23 7.84
C SER A 248 -1.11 8.86 8.16
N TYR A 249 0.05 8.80 8.82
CA TYR A 249 0.64 7.52 9.24
C TYR A 249 -0.25 6.78 10.24
N TYR A 250 -0.77 7.49 11.23
CA TYR A 250 -1.75 6.98 12.18
C TYR A 250 -3.02 6.48 11.48
N THR A 251 -3.58 7.28 10.58
CA THR A 251 -4.81 6.95 9.84
C THR A 251 -4.61 5.70 9.00
N LEU A 252 -3.53 5.64 8.21
CA LEU A 252 -3.29 4.51 7.32
C LEU A 252 -2.92 3.24 8.08
N THR A 253 -2.17 3.30 9.18
CA THR A 253 -1.91 2.10 10.01
C THR A 253 -3.18 1.55 10.66
N ARG A 254 -4.16 2.40 11.01
CA ARG A 254 -5.50 1.93 11.41
C ARG A 254 -6.29 1.33 10.26
N SER A 255 -6.15 1.87 9.05
CA SER A 255 -6.73 1.26 7.85
C SER A 255 -6.14 -0.13 7.58
N VAL A 256 -4.84 -0.32 7.78
CA VAL A 256 -4.20 -1.65 7.73
C VAL A 256 -4.83 -2.61 8.74
N ASP A 257 -5.06 -2.17 9.97
CA ASP A 257 -5.71 -2.99 10.99
C ASP A 257 -7.19 -3.29 10.69
N SER A 258 -7.83 -2.50 9.84
CA SER A 258 -9.17 -2.77 9.35
C SER A 258 -9.22 -3.92 8.32
N HIS A 259 -8.08 -4.37 7.77
CA HIS A 259 -8.07 -5.35 6.69
C HIS A 259 -8.62 -6.70 7.14
N ASN A 260 -9.76 -7.08 6.55
CA ASN A 260 -10.38 -8.39 6.70
C ASN A 260 -11.32 -8.60 5.52
N CYS A 261 -10.84 -9.31 4.49
CA CYS A 261 -11.64 -9.51 3.29
C CYS A 261 -12.93 -10.31 3.56
N GLY A 262 -12.98 -11.09 4.66
CA GLY A 262 -14.14 -11.87 5.06
C GLY A 262 -15.20 -11.11 5.85
N ARG A 263 -14.92 -9.88 6.33
CA ARG A 263 -15.87 -9.11 7.17
C ARG A 263 -17.21 -8.92 6.45
N GLY A 264 -18.30 -9.39 7.04
CA GLY A 264 -19.65 -9.30 6.45
C GLY A 264 -19.87 -10.14 5.19
N ARG A 265 -18.99 -11.11 4.90
CA ARG A 265 -19.04 -11.91 3.65
C ARG A 265 -19.08 -13.43 3.88
N GLY A 266 -19.34 -13.88 5.10
CA GLY A 266 -19.44 -15.30 5.45
C GLY A 266 -18.11 -15.96 5.86
N GLY A 267 -17.02 -15.19 5.95
CA GLY A 267 -15.69 -15.71 6.23
C GLY A 267 -14.70 -15.32 5.13
N VAL A 268 -13.43 -15.57 5.39
CA VAL A 268 -12.34 -15.20 4.48
C VAL A 268 -12.37 -16.08 3.23
N GLU A 269 -12.54 -17.39 3.41
CA GLU A 269 -12.60 -18.38 2.33
C GLU A 269 -13.74 -18.09 1.36
N GLU A 270 -14.94 -17.81 1.88
CA GLU A 270 -16.12 -17.43 1.10
C GLU A 270 -15.89 -16.12 0.32
N ALA A 271 -15.19 -15.16 0.91
CA ALA A 271 -14.86 -13.91 0.24
C ALA A 271 -13.85 -14.12 -0.90
N LEU A 272 -12.77 -14.87 -0.65
CA LEU A 272 -11.75 -15.19 -1.65
C LEU A 272 -12.33 -16.00 -2.83
N GLY A 273 -13.30 -16.88 -2.56
CA GLY A 273 -14.00 -17.65 -3.58
C GLY A 273 -14.84 -16.84 -4.57
N LYS A 274 -15.05 -15.54 -4.31
CA LYS A 274 -15.76 -14.59 -5.21
C LYS A 274 -14.86 -13.98 -6.28
N ILE A 275 -13.54 -14.06 -6.12
CA ILE A 275 -12.59 -13.51 -7.10
C ILE A 275 -12.70 -14.28 -8.42
N ARG A 276 -12.97 -13.55 -9.51
CA ARG A 276 -13.08 -14.10 -10.89
C ARG A 276 -11.81 -13.90 -11.71
N ALA A 277 -10.97 -12.93 -11.34
CA ALA A 277 -9.74 -12.61 -12.03
C ALA A 277 -8.75 -13.78 -12.07
N ASN A 278 -7.98 -13.89 -13.15
CA ASN A 278 -6.81 -14.76 -13.19
C ASN A 278 -5.78 -14.21 -12.19
N THR A 279 -5.48 -14.98 -11.14
CA THR A 279 -4.77 -14.45 -9.99
C THR A 279 -3.36 -15.00 -9.91
N ILE A 280 -2.39 -14.13 -9.64
CA ILE A 280 -1.03 -14.48 -9.24
C ILE A 280 -0.87 -14.03 -7.80
N VAL A 281 -0.47 -14.96 -6.94
CA VAL A 281 -0.14 -14.69 -5.54
C VAL A 281 1.36 -14.92 -5.39
N ALA A 282 2.10 -13.84 -5.18
CA ALA A 282 3.53 -13.89 -4.95
C ALA A 282 3.83 -13.71 -3.46
N GLY A 283 4.54 -14.67 -2.86
CA GLY A 283 5.06 -14.56 -1.50
C GLY A 283 6.57 -14.37 -1.48
N ILE A 284 7.11 -13.84 -0.40
CA ILE A 284 8.55 -13.69 -0.20
C ILE A 284 8.98 -14.65 0.90
N ASP A 285 10.04 -15.43 0.65
CA ASP A 285 10.50 -16.51 1.52
C ASP A 285 10.87 -16.08 2.94
N ASN A 286 11.46 -14.91 3.12
CA ASN A 286 11.91 -14.36 4.40
C ASN A 286 11.11 -13.15 4.91
N ASP A 287 9.88 -12.97 4.42
CA ASP A 287 8.99 -11.92 4.92
C ASP A 287 8.52 -12.24 6.36
N THR A 288 8.80 -11.31 7.28
CA THR A 288 8.38 -11.41 8.68
C THR A 288 7.13 -10.61 9.01
N LEU A 289 6.73 -9.68 8.13
CA LEU A 289 5.52 -8.88 8.28
C LEU A 289 4.30 -9.63 7.76
N PHE A 290 4.42 -10.22 6.57
CA PHE A 290 3.42 -11.10 5.95
C PHE A 290 4.05 -12.44 5.60
N PRO A 291 4.18 -13.35 6.58
CA PRO A 291 4.83 -14.64 6.39
C PRO A 291 4.23 -15.44 5.24
N LEU A 292 5.07 -16.28 4.61
CA LEU A 292 4.75 -17.03 3.39
C LEU A 292 3.43 -17.82 3.44
N GLU A 293 3.08 -18.32 4.63
CA GLU A 293 1.84 -19.08 4.87
C GLU A 293 0.57 -18.26 4.59
N GLU A 294 0.62 -16.94 4.76
CA GLU A 294 -0.50 -16.04 4.44
C GLU A 294 -0.76 -16.00 2.91
N GLN A 295 0.29 -15.99 2.10
CA GLN A 295 0.15 -16.04 0.64
C GLN A 295 -0.23 -17.44 0.15
N LYS A 296 0.30 -18.50 0.76
CA LYS A 296 -0.17 -19.87 0.49
C LYS A 296 -1.65 -20.03 0.81
N PHE A 297 -2.12 -19.40 1.89
CA PHE A 297 -3.54 -19.39 2.24
C PHE A 297 -4.39 -18.66 1.20
N LEU A 298 -3.93 -17.50 0.69
CA LEU A 298 -4.59 -16.81 -0.43
C LEU A 298 -4.68 -17.73 -1.66
N HIS A 299 -3.55 -18.33 -2.07
CA HIS A 299 -3.51 -19.24 -3.22
C HIS A 299 -4.49 -20.41 -3.06
N LYS A 300 -4.51 -21.05 -1.88
CA LYS A 300 -5.39 -22.19 -1.60
C LYS A 300 -6.88 -21.86 -1.76
N ASN A 301 -7.29 -20.63 -1.46
CA ASN A 301 -8.70 -20.24 -1.39
C ASN A 301 -9.18 -19.39 -2.59
N ILE A 302 -8.29 -19.02 -3.51
CA ILE A 302 -8.65 -18.34 -4.76
C ILE A 302 -8.64 -19.37 -5.90
N LYS A 303 -9.82 -19.63 -6.48
CA LYS A 303 -10.08 -20.72 -7.44
C LYS A 303 -9.11 -20.79 -8.62
N ASN A 304 -8.79 -19.64 -9.22
CA ASN A 304 -7.94 -19.55 -10.41
C ASN A 304 -6.63 -18.83 -10.11
N SER A 305 -5.92 -19.26 -9.07
CA SER A 305 -4.66 -18.65 -8.68
C SER A 305 -3.42 -19.48 -9.04
N LYS A 306 -2.32 -18.79 -9.30
CA LYS A 306 -0.97 -19.33 -9.37
C LYS A 306 -0.17 -18.78 -8.19
N PHE A 307 0.62 -19.65 -7.57
CA PHE A 307 1.54 -19.24 -6.51
C PHE A 307 2.95 -19.13 -7.07
N GLU A 308 3.62 -18.04 -6.72
CA GLU A 308 5.02 -17.78 -7.09
C GLU A 308 5.80 -17.36 -5.85
N LEU A 309 7.07 -17.78 -5.79
CA LEU A 309 7.98 -17.43 -4.71
C LEU A 309 8.97 -16.38 -5.22
N LEU A 310 9.13 -15.32 -4.44
CA LEU A 310 10.24 -14.37 -4.55
C LEU A 310 11.27 -14.74 -3.50
N GLU A 311 12.47 -15.12 -3.95
CA GLU A 311 13.61 -15.32 -3.05
C GLU A 311 14.25 -13.95 -2.81
N SER A 312 14.31 -13.49 -1.57
CA SER A 312 14.90 -12.17 -1.30
C SER A 312 15.78 -12.21 -0.07
N LYS A 313 16.81 -11.38 -0.05
CA LYS A 313 17.58 -11.09 1.17
C LYS A 313 17.03 -9.90 1.93
N TRP A 314 15.99 -9.25 1.40
CA TRP A 314 15.55 -7.94 1.87
C TRP A 314 14.28 -7.97 2.70
N GLY A 315 13.75 -9.15 3.04
CA GLY A 315 12.50 -9.27 3.80
C GLY A 315 11.31 -8.81 2.98
N HIS A 316 10.33 -8.22 3.67
CA HIS A 316 9.13 -7.68 3.04
C HIS A 316 9.42 -6.72 1.87
N ASP A 317 10.46 -5.88 1.98
CA ASP A 317 10.84 -4.93 0.91
C ASP A 317 11.31 -5.62 -0.39
N GLY A 318 11.44 -6.96 -0.40
CA GLY A 318 11.69 -7.74 -1.62
C GLY A 318 10.67 -7.47 -2.74
N PHE A 319 9.41 -7.10 -2.43
CA PHE A 319 8.43 -6.76 -3.48
C PHE A 319 8.81 -5.50 -4.29
N LEU A 320 9.65 -4.63 -3.71
CA LEU A 320 10.18 -3.44 -4.36
C LEU A 320 11.52 -3.74 -5.06
N LEU A 321 12.34 -4.60 -4.44
CA LEU A 321 13.75 -4.78 -4.81
C LEU A 321 13.98 -5.95 -5.76
N GLU A 322 13.21 -7.03 -5.65
CA GLU A 322 13.30 -8.21 -6.53
C GLU A 322 12.44 -8.01 -7.79
N TRP A 323 12.63 -6.87 -8.45
CA TRP A 323 11.79 -6.47 -9.57
C TRP A 323 12.03 -7.36 -10.80
N GLU A 324 13.24 -7.90 -11.01
CA GLU A 324 13.50 -8.86 -12.10
C GLU A 324 12.65 -10.11 -11.94
N GLN A 325 12.62 -10.69 -10.74
CA GLN A 325 11.81 -11.89 -10.45
C GLN A 325 10.31 -11.59 -10.65
N THR A 326 9.86 -10.43 -10.16
CA THR A 326 8.48 -9.99 -10.36
C THR A 326 8.14 -9.84 -11.85
N ALA A 327 9.06 -9.27 -12.65
CA ALA A 327 8.86 -9.10 -14.08
C ALA A 327 8.75 -10.44 -14.82
N GLU A 328 9.60 -11.41 -14.49
CA GLU A 328 9.53 -12.74 -15.08
C GLU A 328 8.26 -13.50 -14.69
N ILE A 329 7.80 -13.35 -13.44
CA ILE A 329 6.51 -13.87 -13.00
C ILE A 329 5.36 -13.27 -13.82
N VAL A 330 5.34 -11.95 -14.00
CA VAL A 330 4.29 -11.28 -14.77
C VAL A 330 4.27 -11.74 -16.22
N LYS A 331 5.44 -11.76 -16.90
CA LYS A 331 5.54 -12.22 -18.30
C LYS A 331 5.09 -13.66 -18.48
N ARG A 332 5.33 -14.53 -17.49
CA ARG A 332 4.93 -15.94 -17.54
C ARG A 332 3.41 -16.15 -17.54
N HIS A 333 2.67 -15.27 -16.87
CA HIS A 333 1.24 -15.49 -16.58
C HIS A 333 0.30 -14.45 -17.19
N ILE A 334 0.81 -13.26 -17.59
CA ILE A 334 0.00 -12.16 -18.11
C ILE A 334 0.28 -11.95 -19.60
N ASN A 335 -0.48 -12.62 -20.45
CA ASN A 335 -0.24 -12.71 -21.91
C ASN A 335 -0.17 -11.39 -22.69
N PHE A 336 -0.72 -10.29 -22.18
CA PHE A 336 -0.67 -9.00 -22.87
C PHE A 336 0.59 -8.18 -22.51
N ILE A 337 1.35 -8.64 -21.52
CA ILE A 337 2.62 -8.07 -21.09
C ILE A 337 3.74 -8.91 -21.72
N ASN A 338 4.28 -8.38 -22.81
CA ASN A 338 5.36 -8.99 -23.60
C ASN A 338 6.55 -8.04 -23.68
#